data_AF-A0A2W1K7E0-F1
#
_entry.id   AF-A0A2W1K7E0-F1
#
_cell.length_a   1.000
_cell.length_b   1.000
_cell.length_c   1.000
_cell.angle_alpha   90.00
_cell.angle_beta   90.00
_cell.angle_gamma   90.00
#
_symmetry.space_group_name_H-M   'P 1'
#
loop_
_entity.id
_entity.type
_entity.pdbx_description
1 polymer ?
#
loop_
_entity_poly.entity_id
_entity_poly.type
_entity_poly.pdbx_seq_one_letter_code
_entity_poly.pdbx_strand_id
1 'polypeptide(L)'
;MQTQTAQAFSQAIADSAELQARIRSMTSVGELMALTRELGFQFTGDDLKSLAQQAYQQWLSDLQPRSRPFFERLHADEPLTKRHQDCHSPDDVIALAAEYDFDLTEADLQQAAQAAASQDGFSFEKLWFKNLGMI
;
A
#
# COMPACT_ATOMS: atom_id res chain seq x y z
N MET A 1 11.94 8.48 -8.88
CA MET A 1 12.71 7.71 -9.88
C MET A 1 12.91 6.32 -9.32
N GLN A 2 12.63 5.28 -10.09
CA GLN A 2 12.81 3.92 -9.61
C GLN A 2 14.29 3.53 -9.60
N THR A 3 14.75 2.91 -8.51
CA THR A 3 16.10 2.35 -8.48
C THR A 3 16.16 1.09 -9.33
N GLN A 4 17.35 0.79 -9.87
CA GLN A 4 17.54 -0.40 -10.69
C GLN A 4 17.22 -1.70 -9.94
N THR A 5 17.54 -1.76 -8.64
CA THR A 5 17.26 -2.92 -7.78
C THR A 5 15.76 -3.10 -7.55
N ALA A 6 15.01 -2.03 -7.25
CA ALA A 6 13.56 -2.10 -7.07
C ALA A 6 12.85 -2.52 -8.37
N GLN A 7 13.35 -2.05 -9.53
CA GLN A 7 12.81 -2.43 -10.82
C GLN A 7 13.07 -3.91 -11.14
N ALA A 8 14.31 -4.38 -10.94
CA ALA A 8 14.66 -5.79 -11.18
C ALA A 8 13.90 -6.74 -10.25
N PHE A 9 13.69 -6.36 -8.99
CA PHE A 9 12.86 -7.11 -8.06
C PHE A 9 11.39 -7.17 -8.49
N SER A 10 10.82 -6.02 -8.89
CA SER A 10 9.44 -5.96 -9.39
C SER A 10 9.24 -6.84 -10.63
N GLN A 11 10.21 -6.85 -11.53
CA GLN A 11 10.20 -7.72 -12.71
C GLN A 11 10.27 -9.21 -12.33
N ALA A 12 11.17 -9.59 -11.43
CA ALA A 12 11.28 -10.98 -10.96
C ALA A 12 9.97 -11.50 -10.34
N ILE A 13 9.23 -10.63 -9.64
CA ILE A 13 7.90 -10.95 -9.12
C ILE A 13 6.87 -11.10 -10.25
N ALA A 14 6.86 -10.15 -11.19
CA ALA A 14 5.93 -10.18 -12.31
C ALA A 14 6.06 -11.47 -13.14
N ASP A 15 7.28 -11.98 -13.27
CA ASP A 15 7.60 -13.19 -14.04
C ASP A 15 7.34 -14.51 -13.28
N SER A 16 6.91 -14.46 -12.01
CA SER A 16 6.71 -15.66 -11.18
C SER A 16 5.41 -15.63 -10.39
N ALA A 17 4.46 -16.48 -10.79
CA ALA A 17 3.20 -16.69 -10.08
C ALA A 17 3.40 -17.17 -8.63
N GLU A 18 4.47 -17.93 -8.36
CA GLU A 18 4.84 -18.36 -7.01
C GLU A 18 5.24 -17.18 -6.13
N LEU A 19 6.08 -16.27 -6.66
CA LEU A 19 6.49 -15.06 -5.95
C LEU A 19 5.31 -14.11 -5.74
N GLN A 20 4.41 -13.99 -6.73
CA GLN A 20 3.17 -13.23 -6.55
C GLN A 20 2.31 -13.80 -5.43
N ALA A 21 2.12 -15.13 -5.39
CA ALA A 21 1.34 -15.77 -4.33
C ALA A 21 1.97 -15.57 -2.94
N ARG A 22 3.30 -15.70 -2.84
CA ARG A 22 4.04 -15.48 -1.60
C ARG A 22 3.94 -14.03 -1.10
N ILE A 23 4.01 -13.05 -2.00
CA ILE A 23 3.84 -11.64 -1.63
C ILE A 23 2.39 -11.35 -1.21
N ARG A 24 1.40 -11.93 -1.90
CA ARG A 24 -0.01 -11.80 -1.50
C ARG A 24 -0.28 -12.34 -0.10
N SER A 25 0.48 -13.34 0.38
CA SER A 25 0.34 -13.84 1.75
C SER A 25 1.06 -13.02 2.83
N MET A 26 1.94 -12.09 2.47
CA MET A 26 2.71 -11.33 3.46
C MET A 26 1.81 -10.48 4.37
N THR A 27 2.22 -10.36 5.62
CA THR A 27 1.58 -9.56 6.67
C THR A 27 2.51 -8.50 7.23
N SER A 28 3.78 -8.46 6.81
CA SER A 28 4.74 -7.48 7.29
C SER A 28 5.78 -7.07 6.25
N VAL A 29 6.34 -5.87 6.43
CA VAL A 29 7.51 -5.40 5.66
C VAL A 29 8.74 -6.26 5.93
N GLY A 30 8.84 -6.88 7.12
CA GLY A 30 9.92 -7.79 7.46
C GLY A 30 10.00 -8.99 6.53
N GLU A 31 8.85 -9.56 6.15
CA GLU A 31 8.79 -10.66 5.19
C GLU A 31 9.22 -10.25 3.78
N LEU A 32 8.89 -9.02 3.36
CA LEU A 32 9.38 -8.46 2.11
C LEU A 32 10.91 -8.37 2.13
N MET A 33 11.49 -7.82 3.20
CA MET A 33 12.94 -7.68 3.34
C MET A 33 13.66 -9.03 3.44
N ALA A 34 13.01 -10.05 3.99
CA ALA A 34 13.52 -11.42 3.97
C ALA A 34 13.49 -11.98 2.54
N LEU A 35 12.37 -11.83 1.83
CA LEU A 35 12.23 -12.29 0.44
C LEU A 35 13.25 -11.64 -0.49
N THR A 36 13.48 -10.33 -0.37
CA THR A 36 14.49 -9.65 -1.20
C THR A 36 15.87 -10.28 -1.01
N ARG A 37 16.26 -10.59 0.24
CA ARG A 37 17.55 -11.21 0.56
C ARG A 37 17.64 -12.65 0.04
N GLU A 38 16.58 -13.42 0.18
CA GLU A 38 16.51 -14.80 -0.34
C GLU A 38 16.69 -14.85 -1.86
N LEU A 39 16.11 -13.86 -2.56
CA LEU A 39 16.25 -13.70 -4.00
C LEU A 39 17.56 -13.02 -4.44
N GLY A 40 18.46 -12.71 -3.49
CA GLY A 40 19.75 -12.08 -3.77
C GLY A 40 19.70 -10.57 -4.02
N PHE A 41 18.55 -9.91 -3.82
CA PHE A 41 18.44 -8.46 -3.90
C PHE A 41 18.88 -7.79 -2.59
N GLN A 42 19.82 -6.85 -2.71
CA GLN A 42 20.25 -6.01 -1.59
C GLN A 42 19.43 -4.72 -1.58
N PHE A 43 18.28 -4.74 -0.91
CA PHE A 43 17.43 -3.56 -0.76
C PHE A 43 18.04 -2.56 0.24
N THR A 44 18.18 -1.32 -0.22
CA THR A 44 18.42 -0.13 0.59
C THR A 44 17.10 0.52 1.00
N GLY A 45 17.16 1.52 1.87
CA GLY A 45 16.00 2.34 2.21
C GLY A 45 15.41 3.07 0.99
N ASP A 46 16.25 3.46 0.03
CA ASP A 46 15.81 4.13 -1.19
C ASP A 46 15.07 3.17 -2.14
N ASP A 47 15.50 1.90 -2.21
CA ASP A 47 14.80 0.86 -2.98
C ASP A 47 13.40 0.62 -2.43
N LEU A 48 13.27 0.51 -1.10
CA LEU A 48 11.99 0.33 -0.44
C LEU A 48 11.07 1.55 -0.64
N LYS A 49 11.60 2.77 -0.46
CA LYS A 49 10.86 4.01 -0.69
C LYS A 49 10.38 4.10 -2.14
N SER A 50 11.24 3.73 -3.07
CA SER A 50 10.91 3.72 -4.49
C SER A 50 9.80 2.72 -4.81
N LEU A 51 9.86 1.50 -4.26
CA LEU A 51 8.85 0.47 -4.47
C LEU A 51 7.51 0.90 -3.87
N ALA A 52 7.54 1.45 -2.64
CA ALA A 52 6.37 2.00 -1.97
C ALA A 52 5.70 3.11 -2.79
N GLN A 53 6.50 4.07 -3.27
CA GLN A 53 5.98 5.21 -4.03
C GLN A 53 5.33 4.77 -5.33
N GLN A 54 5.90 3.79 -6.04
CA GLN A 54 5.30 3.28 -7.27
C GLN A 54 3.99 2.55 -6.99
N ALA A 55 3.99 1.62 -6.03
CA ALA A 55 2.81 0.84 -5.68
C ALA A 55 1.66 1.77 -5.23
N TYR A 56 1.99 2.79 -4.44
CA TYR A 56 1.04 3.80 -3.99
C TYR A 56 0.43 4.60 -5.16
N GLN A 57 1.25 5.06 -6.11
CA GLN A 57 0.75 5.81 -7.26
C GLN A 57 -0.13 4.95 -8.17
N GLN A 58 0.23 3.69 -8.37
CA GLN A 58 -0.60 2.74 -9.09
C GLN A 58 -1.92 2.48 -8.35
N TRP A 59 -1.89 2.41 -7.03
CA TRP A 59 -3.09 2.17 -6.23
C TRP A 59 -4.03 3.37 -6.32
N LEU A 60 -3.50 4.59 -6.17
CA LEU A 60 -4.26 5.83 -6.34
C LEU A 60 -4.92 5.95 -7.71
N SER A 61 -4.28 5.44 -8.79
CA SER A 61 -4.89 5.47 -10.12
C SER A 61 -6.07 4.52 -10.27
N ASP A 62 -6.14 3.47 -9.44
CA ASP A 62 -7.21 2.46 -9.44
C ASP A 62 -8.37 2.81 -8.47
N LEU A 63 -8.21 3.86 -7.66
CA LEU A 63 -9.24 4.32 -6.73
C LEU A 63 -10.41 5.01 -7.42
N GLN A 64 -11.60 4.85 -6.82
CA GLN A 64 -12.76 5.63 -7.22
C GLN A 64 -12.55 7.14 -6.99
N PRO A 65 -13.13 8.01 -7.82
CA PRO A 65 -13.01 9.46 -7.68
C PRO A 65 -13.45 10.01 -6.32
N ARG A 66 -14.34 9.32 -5.61
CA ARG A 66 -14.82 9.74 -4.30
C ARG A 66 -13.80 9.54 -3.18
N SER A 67 -13.09 8.40 -3.17
CA SER A 67 -12.14 8.07 -2.10
C SER A 67 -10.73 8.60 -2.36
N ARG A 68 -10.35 8.72 -3.63
CA ARG A 68 -9.02 9.16 -4.06
C ARG A 68 -8.54 10.48 -3.40
N PRO A 69 -9.35 11.55 -3.28
CA PRO A 69 -8.88 12.83 -2.73
C PRO A 69 -8.40 12.74 -1.27
N PHE A 70 -9.02 11.89 -0.45
CA PHE A 70 -8.60 11.67 0.93
C PHE A 70 -7.19 11.05 0.98
N PHE A 71 -6.97 10.01 0.18
CA PHE A 71 -5.67 9.33 0.13
C PHE A 71 -4.60 10.21 -0.51
N GLU A 72 -4.90 10.96 -1.58
CA GLU A 72 -3.97 11.96 -2.12
C GLU A 72 -3.53 12.97 -1.06
N ARG A 73 -4.46 13.44 -0.22
CA ARG A 73 -4.15 14.36 0.88
C ARG A 73 -3.32 13.70 1.98
N LEU A 74 -3.56 12.44 2.32
CA LEU A 74 -2.81 11.69 3.33
C LEU A 74 -1.29 11.71 3.11
N HIS A 75 -0.84 11.74 1.85
CA HIS A 75 0.59 11.81 1.51
C HIS A 75 1.17 13.23 1.48
N ALA A 76 0.32 14.25 1.39
CA ALA A 76 0.72 15.65 1.25
C ALA A 76 0.64 16.44 2.58
N ASP A 77 -0.18 15.97 3.53
CA ASP A 77 -0.51 16.65 4.77
C ASP A 77 0.06 15.86 5.97
N GLU A 78 1.25 16.25 6.43
CA GLU A 78 1.95 15.55 7.53
C GLU A 78 1.11 15.42 8.82
N PRO A 79 0.38 16.46 9.28
CA PRO A 79 -0.58 16.31 10.38
C PRO A 79 -1.61 15.19 10.16
N LEU A 80 -2.22 15.14 8.98
CA LEU A 80 -3.17 14.08 8.63
C LEU A 80 -2.49 12.71 8.59
N THR A 81 -1.29 12.61 7.99
CA THR A 81 -0.51 11.36 7.96
C THR A 81 -0.25 10.82 9.36
N LYS A 82 0.11 11.67 10.31
CA LYS A 82 0.37 11.26 11.70
C LYS A 82 -0.88 10.70 12.36
N ARG A 83 -2.01 11.41 12.24
CA ARG A 83 -3.29 10.95 12.81
C ARG A 83 -3.78 9.65 12.19
N HIS A 84 -3.52 9.47 10.90
CA HIS A 84 -3.86 8.24 10.19
C HIS A 84 -3.10 7.02 10.73
N GLN A 85 -1.88 7.20 11.25
CA GLN A 85 -1.12 6.10 11.85
C GLN A 85 -1.77 5.55 13.13
N ASP A 86 -2.64 6.34 13.77
CA ASP A 86 -3.40 5.94 14.96
C ASP A 86 -4.72 5.22 14.60
N CYS A 87 -5.06 5.08 13.32
CA CYS A 87 -6.27 4.38 12.88
C CYS A 87 -6.04 2.85 12.92
N HIS A 88 -6.90 2.13 13.62
CA HIS A 88 -6.81 0.68 13.82
C HIS A 88 -8.04 -0.09 13.32
N SER A 89 -9.06 0.63 12.85
CA SER A 89 -10.29 0.08 12.27
C SER A 89 -10.78 0.94 11.10
N PRO A 90 -11.63 0.40 10.22
CA PRO A 90 -12.28 1.20 9.16
C PRO A 90 -13.05 2.40 9.71
N ASP A 91 -13.68 2.25 10.88
CA ASP A 91 -14.42 3.33 11.55
C ASP A 91 -13.52 4.48 11.96
N ASP A 92 -12.29 4.20 12.44
CA ASP A 92 -11.31 5.25 12.77
C ASP A 92 -10.93 6.06 11.52
N VAL A 93 -10.78 5.38 10.37
CA VAL A 93 -10.44 6.03 9.09
C VAL A 93 -11.59 6.90 8.60
N ILE A 94 -12.84 6.41 8.70
CA ILE A 94 -14.04 7.16 8.33
C ILE A 94 -14.19 8.40 9.23
N ALA A 95 -14.00 8.25 10.54
CA ALA A 95 -14.04 9.36 11.49
C ALA A 95 -12.97 10.40 11.16
N LEU A 96 -11.73 9.97 10.92
CA LEU A 96 -10.64 10.86 10.54
C LEU A 96 -10.93 11.57 9.20
N ALA A 97 -11.49 10.88 8.21
CA ALA A 97 -11.85 11.49 6.94
C ALA A 97 -12.91 12.58 7.12
N ALA A 98 -13.93 12.33 7.95
CA ALA A 98 -14.98 13.30 8.26
C ALA A 98 -14.43 14.55 8.96
N GLU A 99 -13.44 14.40 9.84
CA GLU A 99 -12.76 15.54 10.48
C GLU A 99 -11.98 16.44 9.50
N TYR A 100 -11.65 15.93 8.32
CA TYR A 100 -10.95 16.64 7.24
C TYR A 100 -11.88 16.97 6.06
N ASP A 101 -13.21 16.97 6.29
CA ASP A 101 -14.25 17.29 5.32
C ASP A 101 -14.35 16.30 4.13
N PHE A 102 -13.95 15.04 4.34
CA PHE A 102 -14.16 13.96 3.38
C PHE A 102 -15.30 13.05 3.82
N ASP A 103 -16.27 12.86 2.94
CA ASP A 103 -17.38 11.93 3.13
C ASP A 103 -17.02 10.54 2.57
N LEU A 104 -16.26 9.79 3.38
CA LEU A 104 -15.96 8.38 3.12
C LEU A 104 -16.96 7.47 3.79
N THR A 105 -17.33 6.40 3.09
CA THR A 105 -18.12 5.29 3.63
C THR A 105 -17.27 4.02 3.74
N GLU A 106 -17.76 3.04 4.51
CA GLU A 106 -17.15 1.72 4.56
C GLU A 106 -17.05 1.07 3.17
N ALA A 107 -18.04 1.28 2.30
CA ALA A 107 -18.01 0.78 0.93
C ALA A 107 -16.87 1.42 0.10
N ASP A 108 -16.59 2.70 0.32
CA ASP A 108 -15.47 3.40 -0.33
C ASP A 108 -14.12 2.81 0.13
N LEU A 109 -13.99 2.52 1.42
CA LEU A 109 -12.81 1.86 1.98
C LEU A 109 -12.67 0.42 1.49
N GLN A 110 -13.76 -0.34 1.38
CA GLN A 110 -13.73 -1.71 0.89
C GLN A 110 -13.29 -1.77 -0.58
N GLN A 111 -13.75 -0.83 -1.40
CA GLN A 111 -13.28 -0.72 -2.79
C GLN A 111 -11.80 -0.34 -2.86
N ALA A 112 -11.34 0.56 -1.99
CA ALA A 112 -9.94 0.92 -1.89
C ALA A 112 -9.07 -0.27 -1.44
N ALA A 113 -9.55 -1.09 -0.50
CA ALA A 113 -8.93 -2.32 -0.05
C ALA A 113 -8.84 -3.37 -1.17
N GLN A 114 -9.91 -3.53 -1.95
CA GLN A 114 -9.92 -4.42 -3.11
C GLN A 114 -8.95 -3.96 -4.19
N ALA A 115 -8.89 -2.65 -4.48
CA ALA A 115 -7.91 -2.09 -5.41
C ALA A 115 -6.47 -2.37 -4.94
N ALA A 116 -6.20 -2.25 -3.63
CA ALA A 116 -4.91 -2.61 -3.06
C ALA A 116 -4.64 -4.11 -3.25
N ALA A 117 -5.60 -4.98 -2.91
CA ALA A 117 -5.47 -6.44 -3.03
C ALA A 117 -5.19 -6.91 -4.46
N SER A 118 -5.76 -6.24 -5.47
CA SER A 118 -5.60 -6.58 -6.88
C SER A 118 -4.27 -6.18 -7.50
N GLN A 119 -3.48 -5.31 -6.85
CA GLN A 119 -2.19 -4.93 -7.40
C GLN A 119 -1.25 -6.13 -7.50
N ASP A 120 -0.35 -6.14 -8.47
CA ASP A 120 0.74 -7.09 -8.48
C ASP A 120 1.89 -6.61 -7.59
N GLY A 121 2.68 -7.55 -7.07
CA GLY A 121 3.80 -7.23 -6.19
C GLY A 121 3.39 -6.71 -4.81
N PHE A 122 4.31 -6.04 -4.14
CA PHE A 122 4.15 -5.57 -2.77
C PHE A 122 3.61 -4.14 -2.73
N SER A 123 2.69 -3.85 -1.82
CA SER A 123 2.26 -2.49 -1.50
C SER A 123 1.99 -2.35 -0.01
N PHE A 124 2.23 -1.16 0.54
CA PHE A 124 1.95 -0.88 1.95
C PHE A 124 0.45 -0.85 2.23
N GLU A 125 -0.33 -0.47 1.22
CA GLU A 125 -1.78 -0.36 1.25
C GLU A 125 -2.41 -1.74 1.50
N LYS A 126 -1.89 -2.79 0.86
CA LYS A 126 -2.30 -4.18 1.15
C LYS A 126 -2.10 -4.55 2.61
N LEU A 127 -0.91 -4.27 3.15
CA LEU A 127 -0.62 -4.57 4.55
C LEU A 127 -1.53 -3.77 5.49
N TRP A 128 -1.72 -2.49 5.18
CA TRP A 128 -2.56 -1.60 5.97
C TRP A 128 -4.01 -2.08 5.99
N PHE A 129 -4.62 -2.36 4.85
CA PHE A 129 -6.00 -2.87 4.80
C PHE A 129 -6.17 -4.27 5.42
N LYS A 130 -5.16 -5.14 5.32
CA LYS A 130 -5.15 -6.41 6.07
C LYS A 130 -5.17 -6.18 7.58
N ASN A 131 -4.36 -5.23 8.07
CA ASN A 131 -4.30 -4.90 9.49
C ASN A 131 -5.60 -4.24 9.99
N LEU A 132 -6.35 -3.57 9.11
CA LEU A 132 -7.71 -3.10 9.38
C LEU A 132 -8.78 -4.21 9.29
N GLY A 133 -8.42 -5.43 8.89
CA GLY A 133 -9.33 -6.56 8.76
C GLY A 133 -10.21 -6.54 7.51
N MET A 134 -9.83 -5.78 6.46
CA MET A 134 -10.66 -5.59 5.27
C MET A 134 -10.42 -6.60 4.14
N ILE A 135 -9.23 -7.24 4.11
CA ILE A 135 -8.77 -8.23 3.12
C ILE A 135 -7.83 -9.25 3.73
#